data_AF-A0A2E9JJ12-F1
#
_entry.id   AF-A0A2E9JJ12-F1
#
_cell.length_a   1.000
_cell.length_b   1.000
_cell.length_c   1.000
_cell.angle_alpha   90.00
_cell.angle_beta   90.00
_cell.angle_gamma   90.00
#
_symmetry.space_group_name_H-M   'P 1'
#
loop_
_entity.id
_entity.type
_entity.pdbx_description
1 polymer ?
#
loop_
_entity_poly.entity_id
_entity_poly.type
_entity_poly.pdbx_seq_one_letter_code
_entity_poly.pdbx_strand_id
1 'polypeptide(L)'
;MSMLEDFWLPRREGGRGTEITTLPGGSNLGEIDDIKYFQKKLYQSLNVPVSRLEAEGSFNMGRATEINRDEMKFSKFVHRLRNRFNSLFHDILKTQLILKGIITIEDWENSLAQSIKYEYVNDGYFAEVKESEMFKDRMAVFADMKSNEMVGTYYSEDYVMKRILKMSEEEIKLERKKIEKEAKEKEAAEAEQQPPENGEPENGEPENGYEEGEDNDNFN
;
A
#
# COMPACT_ATOMS: atom_id res chain seq x y z
N MET A 1 28.28 22.72 48.09
CA MET A 1 29.29 22.40 49.12
C MET A 1 29.07 23.35 50.28
N SER A 2 28.38 22.87 51.32
CA SER A 2 28.34 23.53 52.62
C SER A 2 29.40 22.91 53.51
N MET A 3 30.01 23.74 54.35
CA MET A 3 30.98 23.39 55.37
C MET A 3 30.43 22.34 56.35
N LEU A 4 31.33 21.57 56.96
CA LEU A 4 31.04 20.50 57.92
C LEU A 4 29.89 20.86 58.87
N GLU A 5 28.97 19.91 59.06
CA GLU A 5 27.92 19.99 60.07
C GLU A 5 28.48 19.46 61.41
N ASP A 6 28.62 20.35 62.39
CA ASP A 6 29.06 20.00 63.75
C ASP A 6 27.87 19.69 64.65
N PHE A 7 27.87 18.49 65.25
CA PHE A 7 26.86 18.05 66.21
C PHE A 7 27.49 17.82 67.60
N TRP A 8 26.89 18.37 68.65
CA TRP A 8 27.32 18.16 70.03
C TRP A 8 26.19 17.57 70.88
N LEU A 9 26.48 16.48 71.60
CA LEU A 9 25.53 15.81 72.49
C LEU A 9 26.16 15.55 73.87
N PRO A 10 25.51 15.98 74.96
CA PRO A 10 26.00 15.71 76.30
C PRO A 10 25.82 14.23 76.67
N ARG A 11 26.86 13.62 77.25
CA ARG A 11 26.83 12.26 77.82
C ARG A 11 27.20 12.31 79.31
N ARG A 12 26.51 11.52 80.13
CA ARG A 12 26.89 11.28 81.53
C ARG A 12 27.89 10.10 81.55
N GLU A 13 28.88 10.15 82.44
CA GLU A 13 29.91 9.10 82.55
C GLU A 13 29.27 7.70 82.60
N GLY A 14 29.76 6.81 81.72
CA GLY A 14 29.36 5.40 81.67
C GLY A 14 28.10 5.07 80.86
N GLY A 15 27.33 6.05 80.36
CA GLY A 15 26.09 5.80 79.61
C GLY A 15 26.25 5.88 78.08
N ARG A 16 25.96 4.80 77.34
CA ARG A 16 25.89 4.77 75.86
C ARG A 16 24.53 5.21 75.29
N GLY A 17 23.68 5.88 76.09
CA GLY A 17 22.26 6.11 75.76
C GLY A 17 21.94 7.10 74.63
N THR A 18 22.86 8.01 74.29
CA THR A 18 22.67 8.98 73.19
C THR A 18 23.71 8.76 72.09
N GLU A 19 23.31 8.07 71.02
CA GLU A 19 24.12 7.82 69.82
C GLU A 19 23.40 8.26 68.55
N ILE A 20 24.17 8.73 67.56
CA ILE A 20 23.67 9.01 66.23
C ILE A 20 23.93 7.77 65.39
N THR A 21 22.88 7.00 65.10
CA THR A 21 22.92 5.94 64.10
C THR A 21 22.37 6.51 62.79
N THR A 22 23.21 6.63 61.77
CA THR A 22 22.73 6.95 60.43
C THR A 22 21.99 5.73 59.87
N LEU A 23 20.83 5.96 59.28
CA LEU A 23 20.15 4.92 58.52
C LEU A 23 20.91 4.71 57.21
N PRO A 24 21.07 3.45 56.75
CA PRO A 24 21.64 3.21 55.43
C PRO A 24 20.83 3.96 54.38
N GLY A 25 21.52 4.65 53.48
CA GLY A 25 20.87 5.25 52.31
C GLY A 25 20.17 4.19 51.45
N GLY A 26 19.28 4.61 50.57
CA GLY A 26 18.65 3.70 49.61
C GLY A 26 19.70 3.06 48.70
N SER A 27 20.07 1.82 48.98
CA SER A 27 20.84 0.96 48.09
C SER A 27 19.87 0.24 47.14
N ASN A 28 20.24 0.06 45.87
CA ASN A 28 19.46 -0.59 44.81
C ASN A 28 18.35 0.24 44.13
N LEU A 29 18.45 1.57 44.08
CA LEU A 29 17.60 2.39 43.18
C LEU A 29 17.87 2.13 41.67
N GLY A 30 18.82 1.24 41.33
CA GLY A 30 19.21 0.92 39.96
C GLY A 30 18.54 -0.31 39.35
N GLU A 31 17.83 -1.13 40.13
CA GLU A 31 17.12 -2.31 39.61
C GLU A 31 15.77 -1.88 39.01
N ILE A 32 15.83 -1.37 37.78
CA ILE A 32 14.65 -0.90 37.03
C ILE A 32 13.99 -2.07 36.27
N ASP A 33 14.54 -3.28 36.37
CA ASP A 33 14.10 -4.44 35.58
C ASP A 33 12.66 -4.87 35.91
N ASP A 34 12.25 -4.81 37.17
CA ASP A 34 10.87 -5.10 37.58
C ASP A 34 9.88 -4.09 36.99
N ILE A 35 10.24 -2.81 36.97
CA ILE A 35 9.43 -1.74 36.39
C ILE A 35 9.29 -1.95 34.88
N LYS A 36 10.39 -2.27 34.19
CA LYS A 36 10.38 -2.61 32.75
C LYS A 36 9.53 -3.84 32.47
N TYR A 37 9.56 -4.85 33.34
CA TYR A 37 8.72 -6.03 33.21
C TYR A 37 7.23 -5.68 33.26
N PHE A 38 6.79 -4.91 34.26
CA PHE A 38 5.38 -4.50 34.38
C PHE A 38 4.97 -3.57 33.23
N GLN A 39 5.84 -2.65 32.81
CA GLN A 39 5.60 -1.79 31.66
C GLN A 39 5.35 -2.62 30.40
N LYS A 40 6.21 -3.61 30.11
CA LYS A 40 6.04 -4.50 28.96
C LYS A 40 4.75 -5.30 29.02
N LYS A 41 4.38 -5.81 30.20
CA LYS A 41 3.10 -6.53 30.40
C LYS A 41 1.88 -5.62 30.24
N LEU A 42 1.97 -4.38 30.68
CA LEU A 42 0.93 -3.38 30.46
C LEU A 42 0.78 -3.06 28.97
N TYR A 43 1.88 -2.86 28.25
CA TYR A 43 1.83 -2.61 26.81
C TYR A 43 1.22 -3.77 26.03
N GLN A 44 1.51 -5.01 26.42
CA GLN A 44 0.88 -6.19 25.82
C GLN A 44 -0.63 -6.30 26.10
N SER A 45 -1.12 -5.76 27.22
CA SER A 45 -2.56 -5.83 27.56
C SER A 45 -3.41 -4.80 26.83
N LEU A 46 -2.81 -3.75 26.27
CA LEU A 46 -3.51 -2.66 25.58
C LEU A 46 -4.02 -3.01 24.18
N ASN A 47 -3.80 -4.25 23.69
CA ASN A 47 -4.12 -4.67 22.31
C ASN A 47 -3.51 -3.78 21.21
N VAL A 48 -2.46 -3.03 21.53
CA VAL A 48 -1.68 -2.20 20.62
C VAL A 48 -0.40 -2.96 20.24
N PRO A 49 0.07 -2.90 18.98
CA PRO A 49 1.33 -3.53 18.60
C PRO A 49 2.50 -3.02 19.43
N VAL A 50 3.32 -3.96 19.93
CA VAL A 50 4.51 -3.62 20.74
C VAL A 50 5.50 -2.78 19.93
N SER A 51 5.55 -2.96 18.60
CA SER A 51 6.33 -2.13 17.68
C SER A 51 5.96 -0.64 17.69
N ARG A 52 4.75 -0.28 18.12
CA ARG A 52 4.33 1.12 18.29
C ARG A 52 4.70 1.71 19.65
N LEU A 53 4.97 0.86 20.65
CA LEU A 53 5.16 1.24 22.04
C LEU A 53 6.63 1.14 22.50
N GLU A 54 7.38 0.17 21.97
CA GLU A 54 8.81 -0.02 22.23
C GLU A 54 9.63 0.69 21.14
N ALA A 55 10.11 1.90 21.41
CA ALA A 55 10.97 2.68 20.51
C ALA A 55 12.43 2.21 20.46
N GLU A 56 12.83 1.29 21.36
CA GLU A 56 14.20 0.76 21.45
C GLU A 56 14.50 -0.37 20.45
N GLY A 57 13.48 -0.87 19.74
CA GLY A 57 13.71 -1.75 18.60
C GLY A 57 14.33 -0.95 17.47
N SER A 58 15.66 -1.09 17.29
CA SER A 58 16.41 -0.60 16.13
C SER A 58 15.53 -0.69 14.88
N PHE A 59 15.06 0.47 14.41
CA PHE A 59 14.19 0.59 13.25
C PHE A 59 14.98 0.09 12.04
N ASN A 60 14.92 -1.22 11.80
CA ASN A 60 15.58 -1.89 10.69
C ASN A 60 14.80 -1.52 9.42
N MET A 61 15.11 -0.34 8.90
CA MET A 61 14.60 0.31 7.68
C MET A 61 14.66 -0.59 6.42
N GLY A 62 15.18 -1.82 6.51
CA GLY A 62 15.31 -2.76 5.41
C GLY A 62 14.35 -3.95 5.41
N ARG A 63 13.48 -4.14 6.42
CA ARG A 63 12.49 -5.24 6.44
C ARG A 63 11.10 -4.75 6.87
N ALA A 64 10.36 -4.20 5.92
CA ALA A 64 8.92 -3.94 6.05
C ALA A 64 8.08 -5.21 6.37
N THR A 65 8.68 -6.40 6.28
CA THR A 65 8.03 -7.69 6.54
C THR A 65 7.73 -7.97 8.01
N GLU A 66 8.51 -7.43 8.97
CA GLU A 66 8.28 -7.68 10.41
C GLU A 66 7.09 -6.88 10.97
N ILE A 67 6.76 -5.72 10.37
CA ILE A 67 5.62 -4.89 10.77
C ILE A 67 4.28 -5.52 10.33
N ASN A 68 4.25 -6.30 9.25
CA ASN A 68 3.01 -6.70 8.57
C ASN A 68 2.05 -7.56 9.43
N ARG A 69 2.53 -8.53 10.22
CA ARG A 69 1.64 -9.46 10.93
C ARG A 69 0.89 -8.81 12.10
N ASP A 70 1.61 -8.09 12.94
CA ASP A 70 1.03 -7.49 14.14
C ASP A 70 0.19 -6.25 13.77
N GLU A 71 0.58 -5.51 12.72
CA GLU A 71 -0.24 -4.45 12.15
C GLU A 71 -1.52 -5.02 11.50
N MET A 72 -1.47 -6.18 10.84
CA MET A 72 -2.68 -6.84 10.31
C MET A 72 -3.65 -7.26 11.42
N LYS A 73 -3.14 -7.74 12.57
CA LYS A 73 -3.99 -8.03 13.75
C LYS A 73 -4.61 -6.77 14.31
N PHE A 74 -3.84 -5.69 14.40
CA PHE A 74 -4.33 -4.39 14.88
C PHE A 74 -5.38 -3.80 13.93
N SER A 75 -5.17 -3.85 12.61
CA SER A 75 -6.14 -3.45 11.60
C SER A 75 -7.46 -4.22 11.74
N LYS A 76 -7.40 -5.55 11.93
CA LYS A 76 -8.60 -6.36 12.22
C LYS A 76 -9.27 -5.98 13.55
N PHE A 77 -8.50 -5.62 14.57
CA PHE A 77 -9.02 -5.14 15.84
C PHE A 77 -9.77 -3.80 15.67
N VAL A 78 -9.17 -2.81 15.01
CA VAL A 78 -9.79 -1.52 14.68
C VAL A 78 -11.03 -1.71 13.82
N HIS A 79 -11.00 -2.61 12.83
CA HIS A 79 -12.17 -2.92 12.00
C HIS A 79 -13.32 -3.49 12.83
N ARG A 80 -13.06 -4.37 13.81
CA ARG A 80 -14.09 -4.85 14.74
C ARG A 80 -14.67 -3.74 15.61
N LEU A 81 -13.85 -2.79 16.06
CA LEU A 81 -14.32 -1.61 16.79
C LEU A 81 -15.22 -0.73 15.90
N ARG A 82 -14.79 -0.46 14.66
CA ARG A 82 -15.58 0.29 13.67
C ARG A 82 -16.93 -0.38 13.39
N ASN A 83 -16.97 -1.71 13.25
CA ASN A 83 -18.24 -2.41 13.05
C ASN A 83 -19.19 -2.29 14.23
N ARG A 84 -18.67 -2.27 15.47
CA ARG A 84 -19.50 -1.97 16.65
C ARG A 84 -19.96 -0.52 16.64
N PHE A 85 -19.07 0.41 16.29
CA PHE A 85 -19.39 1.82 16.19
C PHE A 85 -20.41 2.15 15.09
N ASN A 86 -20.43 1.36 14.00
CA ASN A 86 -21.40 1.51 12.91
C ASN A 86 -22.85 1.38 13.38
N SER A 87 -23.12 0.58 14.42
CA SER A 87 -24.47 0.46 14.99
C SER A 87 -25.04 1.82 15.42
N LEU A 88 -24.20 2.67 16.02
CA LEU A 88 -24.58 4.02 16.42
C LEU A 88 -24.94 4.90 15.22
N PHE A 89 -24.17 4.85 14.14
CA PHE A 89 -24.51 5.56 12.91
C PHE A 89 -25.79 5.03 12.28
N HIS A 90 -26.03 3.73 12.39
CA HIS A 90 -27.22 3.08 11.88
C HIS A 90 -28.48 3.58 12.61
N ASP A 91 -28.43 3.65 13.93
CA ASP A 91 -29.56 4.11 14.76
C ASP A 91 -29.86 5.59 14.53
N ILE A 92 -28.82 6.43 14.44
CA ILE A 92 -28.97 7.86 14.15
C ILE A 92 -29.57 8.06 12.75
N LEU A 93 -29.06 7.35 11.75
CA LEU A 93 -29.55 7.43 10.38
C LEU A 93 -31.00 6.95 10.26
N LYS A 94 -31.35 5.81 10.88
CA LYS A 94 -32.73 5.29 10.96
C LYS A 94 -33.67 6.37 11.50
N THR A 95 -33.33 6.92 12.66
CA THR A 95 -34.16 7.91 13.35
C THR A 95 -34.36 9.16 12.49
N GLN A 96 -33.29 9.68 11.89
CA GLN A 96 -33.35 10.90 11.09
C GLN A 96 -34.16 10.73 9.80
N LEU A 97 -34.05 9.58 9.12
CA LEU A 97 -34.79 9.32 7.87
C LEU A 97 -36.29 9.13 8.11
N ILE A 98 -36.67 8.47 9.22
CA ILE A 98 -38.08 8.31 9.63
C ILE A 98 -38.67 9.66 10.03
N LEU A 99 -37.96 10.46 10.83
CA LEU A 99 -38.45 11.78 11.28
C LEU A 99 -38.63 12.75 10.12
N LYS A 100 -37.80 12.64 9.07
CA LYS A 100 -37.94 13.44 7.85
C LYS A 100 -39.01 12.90 6.90
N GLY A 101 -39.60 11.73 7.17
CA GLY A 101 -40.62 11.11 6.32
C GLY A 101 -40.10 10.63 4.97
N ILE A 102 -38.80 10.35 4.84
CA ILE A 102 -38.20 9.86 3.59
C ILE A 102 -38.47 8.35 3.42
N ILE A 103 -38.49 7.61 4.53
CA ILE A 103 -38.69 6.16 4.56
C ILE A 103 -39.67 5.77 5.68
N THR A 104 -40.30 4.60 5.54
CA THR A 104 -41.06 3.98 6.63
C THR A 104 -40.18 3.06 7.48
N ILE A 105 -40.69 2.64 8.64
CA ILE A 105 -39.98 1.68 9.53
C ILE A 105 -39.79 0.33 8.82
N GLU A 106 -40.80 -0.12 8.05
CA GLU A 106 -40.78 -1.38 7.33
C GLU A 106 -39.71 -1.37 6.21
N ASP A 107 -39.58 -0.25 5.49
CA ASP A 107 -38.58 -0.12 4.42
C ASP A 107 -37.14 -0.23 4.96
N TRP A 108 -36.91 0.34 6.14
CA TRP A 108 -35.63 0.25 6.82
C TRP A 108 -35.26 -1.19 7.17
N GLU A 109 -36.21 -1.95 7.73
CA GLU A 109 -35.99 -3.33 8.19
C GLU A 109 -35.89 -4.33 7.03
N ASN A 110 -36.63 -4.11 5.95
CA ASN A 110 -36.69 -5.04 4.82
C ASN A 110 -35.50 -4.94 3.85
N SER A 111 -34.93 -3.76 3.64
CA SER A 111 -33.94 -3.57 2.55
C SER A 111 -32.82 -2.58 2.84
N LEU A 112 -33.12 -1.48 3.55
CA LEU A 112 -32.16 -0.38 3.66
C LEU A 112 -31.05 -0.68 4.66
N ALA A 113 -31.38 -1.30 5.79
CA ALA A 113 -30.40 -1.62 6.83
C ALA A 113 -29.25 -2.52 6.31
N GLN A 114 -29.55 -3.46 5.41
CA GLN A 114 -28.55 -4.40 4.89
C GLN A 114 -27.73 -3.87 3.71
N SER A 115 -28.25 -2.88 2.98
CA SER A 115 -27.59 -2.30 1.81
C SER A 115 -26.58 -1.21 2.17
N ILE A 116 -26.73 -0.57 3.33
CA ILE A 116 -25.84 0.50 3.78
C ILE A 116 -24.52 -0.08 4.30
N LYS A 117 -23.41 0.36 3.71
CA LYS A 117 -22.05 0.06 4.16
C LYS A 117 -21.35 1.37 4.54
N TYR A 118 -20.74 1.39 5.72
CA TYR A 118 -19.92 2.51 6.17
C TYR A 118 -18.47 2.28 5.80
N GLU A 119 -17.93 3.18 4.98
CA GLU A 119 -16.51 3.18 4.61
C GLU A 119 -15.78 4.24 5.44
N TYR A 120 -14.69 3.81 6.08
CA TYR A 120 -13.83 4.70 6.86
C TYR A 120 -12.60 5.05 6.04
N VAL A 121 -12.20 6.32 6.09
CA VAL A 121 -10.93 6.76 5.53
C VAL A 121 -9.80 6.00 6.23
N ASN A 122 -8.93 5.39 5.43
CA ASN A 122 -7.73 4.73 5.91
C ASN A 122 -6.53 5.61 5.59
N ASP A 123 -5.51 5.56 6.44
CA ASP A 123 -4.21 6.16 6.14
C ASP A 123 -3.61 5.45 4.92
N GLY A 124 -3.42 6.21 3.84
CA GLY A 124 -3.04 5.69 2.53
C GLY A 124 -1.64 5.09 2.51
N TYR A 125 -0.73 5.56 3.36
CA TYR A 125 0.68 5.20 3.25
C TYR A 125 0.95 3.70 3.44
N PHE A 126 0.38 3.08 4.48
CA PHE A 126 0.59 1.65 4.73
C PHE A 126 -0.15 0.76 3.72
N ALA A 127 -1.32 1.19 3.27
CA ALA A 127 -2.07 0.46 2.25
C ALA A 127 -1.31 0.46 0.91
N GLU A 128 -0.80 1.63 0.52
CA GLU A 128 -0.03 1.83 -0.70
C GLU A 128 1.30 1.08 -0.68
N VAL A 129 2.06 1.13 0.43
CA VAL A 129 3.31 0.37 0.57
C VAL A 129 3.04 -1.13 0.44
N LYS A 130 2.00 -1.64 1.12
CA LYS A 130 1.62 -3.06 1.03
C LYS A 130 1.20 -3.45 -0.38
N GLU A 131 0.42 -2.62 -1.06
CA GLU A 131 0.00 -2.86 -2.44
C GLU A 131 1.19 -2.88 -3.40
N SER A 132 2.11 -1.91 -3.26
CA SER A 132 3.34 -1.84 -4.04
C SER A 132 4.23 -3.07 -3.85
N GLU A 133 4.41 -3.54 -2.61
CA GLU A 133 5.16 -4.77 -2.32
C GLU A 133 4.49 -6.00 -2.94
N MET A 134 3.19 -6.19 -2.73
CA MET A 134 2.46 -7.31 -3.34
C MET A 134 2.51 -7.26 -4.87
N PHE A 135 2.46 -6.07 -5.46
CA PHE A 135 2.55 -5.89 -6.90
C PHE A 135 3.95 -6.25 -7.43
N LYS A 136 5.01 -5.82 -6.74
CA LYS A 136 6.39 -6.20 -7.08
C LYS A 136 6.60 -7.71 -7.00
N ASP A 137 6.09 -8.36 -5.95
CA ASP A 137 6.18 -9.82 -5.81
C ASP A 137 5.44 -10.55 -6.95
N ARG A 138 4.23 -10.11 -7.28
CA ARG A 138 3.46 -10.67 -8.41
C ARG A 138 4.17 -10.46 -9.74
N MET A 139 4.77 -9.28 -9.94
CA MET A 139 5.51 -8.96 -11.16
C MET A 139 6.79 -9.78 -11.27
N ALA A 140 7.50 -10.01 -10.16
CA ALA A 140 8.69 -10.86 -10.14
C ALA A 140 8.34 -12.31 -10.52
N VAL A 141 7.26 -12.87 -9.95
CA VAL A 141 6.76 -14.20 -10.32
C VAL A 141 6.34 -14.25 -11.79
N PHE A 142 5.63 -13.22 -12.28
CA PHE A 142 5.23 -13.14 -13.68
C PHE A 142 6.43 -13.08 -14.62
N ALA A 143 7.44 -12.27 -14.28
CA ALA A 143 8.67 -12.13 -15.06
C ALA A 143 9.43 -13.46 -15.15
N ASP A 144 9.57 -14.18 -14.04
CA ASP A 144 10.22 -15.50 -14.00
C ASP A 144 9.45 -16.56 -14.80
N MET A 145 8.11 -16.58 -14.68
CA MET A 145 7.27 -17.46 -15.50
C MET A 145 7.40 -17.17 -17.00
N LYS A 146 7.51 -15.89 -17.38
CA LYS A 146 7.68 -15.47 -18.77
C LYS A 146 9.08 -15.80 -19.30
N SER A 147 10.14 -15.59 -18.52
CA SER A 147 11.51 -15.91 -18.94
C SER A 147 11.75 -17.41 -19.10
N ASN A 148 11.06 -18.23 -18.32
CA ASN A 148 11.12 -19.69 -18.43
C ASN A 148 10.14 -20.26 -19.47
N GLU A 149 9.55 -19.40 -20.33
CA GLU A 149 8.59 -19.76 -21.38
C GLU A 149 7.39 -20.59 -20.89
N MET A 150 7.03 -20.49 -19.60
CA MET A 150 5.93 -21.26 -19.01
C MET A 150 4.56 -20.72 -19.42
N VAL A 151 4.51 -19.44 -19.78
CA VAL A 151 3.31 -18.75 -20.26
C VAL A 151 3.11 -19.09 -21.73
N GLY A 152 1.97 -19.68 -22.07
CA GLY A 152 1.63 -20.16 -23.41
C GLY A 152 1.92 -21.66 -23.63
N THR A 153 2.83 -22.26 -22.85
CA THR A 153 3.13 -23.71 -22.91
C THR A 153 2.41 -24.49 -21.82
N TYR A 154 2.68 -24.18 -20.55
CA TYR A 154 2.13 -24.88 -19.38
C TYR A 154 0.94 -24.15 -18.76
N TYR A 155 0.95 -22.82 -18.82
CA TYR A 155 -0.13 -21.98 -18.28
C TYR A 155 -0.66 -21.05 -19.36
N SER A 156 -1.99 -20.95 -19.46
CA SER A 156 -2.62 -19.97 -20.34
C SER A 156 -2.43 -18.55 -19.83
N GLU A 157 -2.42 -17.58 -20.73
CA GLU A 157 -2.32 -16.15 -20.37
C GLU A 157 -3.46 -15.73 -19.43
N ASP A 158 -4.69 -16.22 -19.68
CA ASP A 158 -5.84 -15.94 -18.82
C ASP A 158 -5.65 -16.48 -17.40
N TYR A 159 -5.07 -17.68 -17.27
CA TYR A 159 -4.78 -18.27 -15.96
C TYR A 159 -3.78 -17.42 -15.18
N VAL A 160 -2.71 -16.96 -15.84
CA VAL A 160 -1.66 -16.14 -15.22
C VAL A 160 -2.24 -14.79 -14.77
N MET A 161 -3.01 -14.12 -15.63
CA MET A 161 -3.65 -12.84 -15.31
C MET A 161 -4.61 -12.95 -14.12
N LYS A 162 -5.46 -14.00 -14.07
CA LYS A 162 -6.42 -14.20 -12.98
C LYS A 162 -5.77 -14.67 -11.68
N ARG A 163 -4.81 -15.60 -11.74
CA ARG A 163 -4.29 -16.29 -10.54
C ARG A 163 -3.04 -15.64 -9.96
N ILE A 164 -2.12 -15.16 -10.80
CA ILE A 164 -0.87 -14.54 -10.38
C ILE A 164 -1.08 -13.03 -10.17
N LEU A 165 -1.55 -12.33 -11.20
CA LEU A 165 -1.74 -10.87 -11.12
C LEU A 165 -2.98 -10.45 -10.31
N LYS A 166 -3.95 -11.36 -10.12
CA LYS A 166 -5.21 -11.16 -9.38
C LYS A 166 -6.14 -10.12 -10.03
N MET A 167 -6.13 -10.03 -11.35
CA MET A 167 -7.04 -9.16 -12.08
C MET A 167 -8.45 -9.75 -12.12
N SER A 168 -9.47 -8.88 -12.06
CA SER A 168 -10.87 -9.28 -12.26
C SER A 168 -11.15 -9.56 -13.75
N GLU A 169 -12.23 -10.30 -14.04
CA GLU A 169 -12.60 -10.58 -15.44
C GLU A 169 -12.97 -9.32 -16.21
N GLU A 170 -13.53 -8.33 -15.52
CA GLU A 170 -13.87 -7.03 -16.08
C GLU A 170 -12.61 -6.22 -16.40
N GLU A 171 -11.64 -6.20 -15.49
CA GLU A 171 -10.32 -5.57 -15.71
C GLU A 171 -9.61 -6.21 -16.91
N ILE A 172 -9.58 -7.53 -17.01
CA ILE A 172 -8.91 -8.23 -18.13
C ILE A 172 -9.53 -7.83 -19.47
N LYS A 173 -10.86 -7.75 -19.56
CA LYS A 173 -11.55 -7.32 -20.79
C LYS A 173 -11.23 -5.87 -21.14
N LEU A 174 -11.22 -5.00 -20.13
CA LEU A 174 -10.96 -3.58 -20.30
C LEU A 174 -9.52 -3.34 -20.74
N GLU A 175 -8.55 -4.00 -20.11
CA GLU A 175 -7.14 -3.91 -20.47
C GLU A 175 -6.87 -4.48 -21.87
N ARG A 176 -7.48 -5.61 -22.25
CA ARG A 176 -7.37 -6.12 -23.63
C ARG A 176 -7.90 -5.12 -24.66
N LYS A 177 -9.02 -4.47 -24.38
CA LYS A 177 -9.58 -3.43 -25.26
C LYS A 177 -8.66 -2.21 -25.38
N LYS A 178 -8.01 -1.80 -24.28
CA LYS A 178 -7.00 -0.73 -24.29
C LYS A 178 -5.79 -1.11 -25.12
N ILE A 179 -5.24 -2.31 -24.92
CA ILE A 179 -4.10 -2.83 -25.68
C ILE A 179 -4.42 -2.89 -27.18
N GLU A 180 -5.63 -3.33 -27.56
CA GLU A 180 -6.07 -3.34 -28.97
C GLU A 180 -6.16 -1.92 -29.55
N LYS A 181 -6.65 -0.96 -28.77
CA LYS A 181 -6.69 0.46 -29.18
C LYS A 181 -5.29 1.03 -29.36
N GLU A 182 -4.38 0.76 -28.43
CA GLU A 182 -2.97 1.17 -28.50
C GLU A 182 -2.25 0.53 -29.68
N ALA A 183 -2.53 -0.74 -29.99
CA ALA A 183 -1.96 -1.42 -31.16
C ALA A 183 -2.43 -0.76 -32.47
N LYS A 184 -3.72 -0.47 -32.59
CA LYS A 184 -4.30 0.24 -33.74
C LYS A 184 -3.78 1.67 -33.88
N GLU A 185 -3.58 2.39 -32.77
CA GLU A 185 -3.01 3.73 -32.79
C GLU A 185 -1.53 3.72 -33.18
N LYS A 186 -0.75 2.71 -32.75
CA LYS A 186 0.64 2.52 -33.18
C LYS A 186 0.74 2.17 -34.66
N GLU A 187 -0.11 1.28 -35.15
CA GLU A 187 -0.17 0.89 -36.57
C GLU A 187 -0.56 2.09 -37.45
N ALA A 188 -1.50 2.93 -37.02
CA ALA A 188 -1.86 4.16 -37.71
C ALA A 188 -0.72 5.19 -37.72
N ALA A 189 0.01 5.33 -36.61
CA ALA A 189 1.16 6.23 -36.52
C ALA A 189 2.37 5.75 -37.35
N GLU A 190 2.56 4.43 -37.50
CA GLU A 190 3.57 3.85 -38.39
C GLU A 190 3.17 3.97 -39.87
N ALA A 191 1.87 3.88 -40.20
CA ALA A 191 1.36 4.09 -41.56
C ALA A 191 1.47 5.56 -42.02
N GLU A 192 1.39 6.54 -41.12
CA GLU A 192 1.64 7.96 -41.43
C GLU A 192 3.13 8.30 -41.62
N GLN A 193 4.06 7.42 -41.21
CA GLN A 193 5.51 7.63 -41.33
C GLN A 193 6.15 6.93 -42.54
N GLN A 194 5.38 6.16 -43.34
CA GLN A 194 5.88 5.61 -44.60
C GLN A 194 5.70 6.63 -45.73
N PRO A 195 6.79 7.12 -46.37
CA PRO A 195 6.66 7.97 -47.54
C PRO A 195 6.07 7.14 -48.70
N PRO A 196 5.18 7.71 -49.54
CA PRO A 196 4.57 6.96 -50.62
C PRO A 196 5.64 6.51 -51.64
N GLU A 197 5.75 5.19 -51.82
CA GLU A 197 6.51 4.58 -52.89
C GLU A 197 5.84 4.90 -54.23
N ASN A 198 6.55 5.62 -55.10
CA ASN A 198 6.08 6.06 -56.42
C ASN A 198 5.71 4.84 -57.29
N GLY A 199 4.41 4.64 -57.50
CA GLY A 199 3.89 3.90 -58.65
C GLY A 199 3.84 4.82 -59.87
N GLU A 200 4.72 4.59 -60.84
CA GLU A 200 4.65 5.23 -62.16
C GLU A 200 3.38 4.75 -62.91
N PRO A 201 2.53 5.65 -63.44
CA PRO A 201 1.47 5.25 -64.36
C PRO A 201 2.04 5.15 -65.79
N GLU A 202 1.96 3.92 -66.30
CA GLU A 202 2.03 3.55 -67.71
C GLU A 202 1.03 4.39 -68.52
N ASN A 203 1.52 5.26 -69.41
CA ASN A 203 0.71 5.93 -70.43
C ASN A 203 1.34 5.67 -71.80
N GLY A 204 0.81 4.66 -72.49
CA GLY A 204 0.97 4.52 -73.92
C GLY A 204 -0.16 5.28 -74.64
N GLU A 205 0.19 5.96 -75.74
CA GLU A 205 -0.70 6.28 -76.86
C GLU A 205 0.14 6.88 -78.03
N PRO A 206 -0.35 6.89 -79.29
CA PRO A 206 0.09 5.92 -80.32
C PRO A 206 0.82 6.54 -81.53
N GLU A 207 1.29 5.68 -82.44
CA GLU A 207 1.95 6.00 -83.71
C GLU A 207 1.14 6.93 -84.63
N ASN A 208 1.84 7.86 -85.29
CA ASN A 208 1.68 8.13 -86.73
C ASN A 208 2.90 8.89 -87.26
N GLY A 209 3.53 8.33 -88.30
CA GLY A 209 4.77 8.81 -88.88
C GLY A 209 4.61 9.89 -89.95
N TYR A 210 5.73 10.53 -90.26
CA TYR A 210 6.11 11.03 -91.58
C TYR A 210 7.64 10.97 -91.70
N GLU A 211 8.11 10.38 -92.80
CA GLU A 211 9.49 10.38 -93.28
C GLU A 211 9.90 11.76 -93.82
N GLU A 212 11.18 11.87 -94.18
CA GLU A 212 11.98 12.99 -94.72
C GLU A 212 12.83 13.66 -93.64
N GLY A 213 14.15 13.74 -93.73
CA GLY A 213 15.06 13.53 -94.85
C GLY A 213 16.25 14.47 -94.61
N GLU A 214 17.45 13.92 -94.79
CA GLU A 214 18.69 14.63 -95.12
C GLU A 214 19.35 15.58 -94.09
N ASP A 215 20.61 15.21 -93.83
CA ASP A 215 21.78 16.08 -93.87
C ASP A 215 22.25 16.87 -92.63
N ASN A 216 23.38 16.34 -92.14
CA ASN A 216 24.67 17.02 -91.97
C ASN A 216 25.00 17.81 -90.70
N ASP A 217 26.28 17.60 -90.35
CA ASP A 217 27.21 18.48 -89.64
C ASP A 217 27.19 18.50 -88.11
N ASN A 218 27.91 17.50 -87.57
CA ASN A 218 29.12 17.70 -86.77
C ASN A 218 29.51 19.17 -86.48
N PHE A 219 29.52 19.60 -85.20
CA PHE A 219 30.58 20.45 -84.65
C PHE A 219 30.51 20.55 -83.11
N ASN A 220 31.62 20.12 -82.49
CA ASN A 220 32.12 20.34 -81.11
C ASN A 220 31.34 19.83 -79.90
#